data_AF-A0A959GY85-F1
#
_entry.id   AF-A0A959GY85-F1
#
_cell.length_a   1.000
_cell.length_b   1.000
_cell.length_c   1.000
_cell.angle_alpha   90.00
_cell.angle_beta   90.00
_cell.angle_gamma   90.00
#
_symmetry.space_group_name_H-M   'P 1'
#
loop_
_entity.id
_entity.type
_entity.pdbx_description
1 polymer ?
#
loop_
_entity_poly.entity_id
_entity_poly.type
_entity_poly.pdbx_seq_one_letter_code
_entity_poly.pdbx_strand_id
1 'polypeptide(L)'
;MISIKRMKIDLLVQLILLAGLLAVILPGLSRSLWVASLALLGLWQAGSALQLAIAFDYKQRHPFIWAYLLLALLLPLGLYTWGLWALAPFGIVITAYFRATLRDTLSLLQRPRSFWDL
;
A
#
# COMPACT_ATOMS: atom_id res chain seq x y z
N MET A 1 -2.37 20.10 -5.05
CA MET A 1 -1.19 19.82 -4.21
C MET A 1 -1.62 18.82 -3.14
N ILE A 2 -0.73 17.98 -2.60
CA ILE A 2 -1.16 16.96 -1.61
C ILE A 2 -0.96 17.52 -0.20
N SER A 3 -2.05 17.56 0.58
CA SER A 3 -1.99 17.98 1.99
C SER A 3 -1.17 17.01 2.84
N ILE A 4 -0.40 17.57 3.78
CA ILE A 4 0.40 16.78 4.72
C ILE A 4 -0.48 15.89 5.62
N LYS A 5 -1.68 16.37 5.97
CA LYS A 5 -2.63 15.64 6.82
C LYS A 5 -3.06 14.35 6.12
N ARG A 6 -3.33 14.42 4.82
CA ARG A 6 -3.68 13.25 4.00
C ARG A 6 -2.56 12.20 4.02
N MET A 7 -1.31 12.63 3.82
CA MET A 7 -0.17 11.69 3.82
C MET A 7 0.08 11.07 5.19
N LYS A 8 -0.09 11.83 6.28
CA LYS A 8 0.00 11.31 7.65
C LYS A 8 -1.06 10.26 7.95
N ILE A 9 -2.31 10.50 7.53
CA ILE A 9 -3.42 9.54 7.70
C ILE A 9 -3.11 8.25 6.93
N ASP A 10 -2.70 8.38 5.66
CA ASP A 10 -2.37 7.22 4.82
C ASP A 10 -1.22 6.40 5.41
N LEU A 11 -0.15 7.06 5.87
CA LEU A 11 0.98 6.40 6.53
C LEU A 11 0.57 5.72 7.84
N LEU A 12 -0.27 6.38 8.66
CA LEU A 12 -0.76 5.82 9.92
C LEU A 12 -1.58 4.55 9.67
N VAL A 13 -2.52 4.58 8.72
CA VAL A 13 -3.34 3.41 8.41
C VAL A 13 -2.46 2.28 7.88
N GLN A 14 -1.50 2.57 6.98
CA GLN A 14 -0.56 1.55 6.51
C GLN A 14 0.29 0.95 7.63
N LEU A 15 0.74 1.75 8.60
CA LEU A 15 1.47 1.25 9.76
C LEU A 15 0.60 0.33 10.62
N ILE A 16 -0.65 0.71 10.90
CA ILE A 16 -1.59 -0.12 11.66
C ILE A 16 -1.85 -1.44 10.94
N LEU A 17 -2.12 -1.39 9.63
CA LEU A 17 -2.39 -2.58 8.82
C LEU A 17 -1.17 -3.49 8.70
N LEU A 18 0.03 -2.92 8.55
CA LEU A 18 1.28 -3.68 8.48
C LEU A 18 1.64 -4.30 9.84
N ALA A 19 1.45 -3.58 10.94
CA ALA A 19 1.60 -4.12 12.28
C ALA A 19 0.60 -5.26 12.54
N GLY A 20 -0.66 -5.07 12.14
CA GLY A 20 -1.69 -6.12 12.22
C GLY A 20 -1.33 -7.35 11.40
N LEU A 21 -0.85 -7.18 10.17
CA LEU A 21 -0.36 -8.27 9.33
C LEU A 21 0.78 -9.05 10.00
N LEU A 22 1.78 -8.34 10.55
CA LEU A 22 2.89 -8.97 11.27
C LEU A 22 2.43 -9.69 12.54
N ALA A 23 1.46 -9.12 13.27
CA ALA A 23 0.88 -9.76 14.45
C ALA A 23 0.13 -11.06 14.12
N VAL A 24 -0.33 -11.23 12.87
CA VAL A 24 -0.95 -12.47 12.39
C VAL A 24 0.08 -13.46 11.84
N ILE A 25 1.08 -12.98 11.08
CA ILE A 25 2.10 -13.83 10.45
C ILE A 25 3.08 -14.41 11.47
N LEU A 26 3.66 -13.57 12.34
CA LEU A 26 4.76 -13.97 13.23
C LEU A 26 4.40 -15.10 14.23
N PRO A 27 3.23 -15.10 14.88
CA PRO A 27 2.82 -16.22 15.73
C PRO A 27 2.24 -17.40 14.94
N GLY A 28 2.16 -17.33 13.61
CA GLY A 28 1.59 -18.38 12.79
C GLY A 28 0.07 -18.55 12.98
N LEU A 29 -0.65 -17.45 13.16
CA LEU A 29 -2.12 -17.47 13.23
C LEU A 29 -2.73 -17.93 11.89
N SER A 30 -4.06 -18.11 11.86
CA SER A 30 -4.73 -18.83 10.79
C SER A 30 -4.38 -18.35 9.37
N ARG A 31 -4.30 -19.32 8.45
CA ARG A 31 -4.02 -19.07 7.03
C ARG A 31 -5.10 -18.24 6.33
N SER A 32 -6.32 -18.15 6.84
CA SER A 32 -7.31 -17.23 6.29
C SER A 32 -7.06 -15.80 6.75
N LEU A 33 -6.65 -15.61 8.01
CA LEU A 33 -6.43 -14.29 8.59
C LEU A 33 -5.24 -13.58 7.94
N TRP A 34 -4.08 -14.24 7.77
CA TRP A 34 -2.93 -13.56 7.15
C TRP A 34 -3.21 -13.15 5.69
N VAL A 35 -3.91 -13.97 4.90
CA VAL A 35 -4.31 -13.61 3.52
C VAL A 35 -5.29 -12.46 3.54
N ALA A 36 -6.27 -12.47 4.45
CA ALA A 36 -7.23 -11.37 4.59
C ALA A 36 -6.52 -10.06 4.99
N SER A 37 -5.58 -10.11 5.94
CA SER A 37 -4.77 -8.94 6.34
C SER A 37 -3.91 -8.41 5.19
N LEU A 38 -3.30 -9.30 4.40
CA LEU A 38 -2.51 -8.92 3.23
C LEU A 38 -3.39 -8.27 2.15
N ALA A 39 -4.57 -8.85 1.89
CA ALA A 39 -5.53 -8.32 0.94
C ALA A 39 -6.06 -6.95 1.38
N LEU A 40 -6.40 -6.78 2.66
CA LEU A 40 -6.84 -5.51 3.23
C LEU A 40 -5.78 -4.41 3.07
N LEU A 41 -4.52 -4.73 3.39
CA LEU A 41 -3.39 -3.82 3.20
C LEU A 41 -3.18 -3.45 1.72
N GLY A 42 -3.20 -4.46 0.83
CA GLY A 42 -3.08 -4.25 -0.60
C GLY A 42 -4.22 -3.39 -1.18
N LEU A 43 -5.46 -3.64 -0.77
CA LEU A 43 -6.62 -2.86 -1.17
C LEU A 43 -6.54 -1.41 -0.69
N TRP A 44 -6.13 -1.19 0.57
CA TRP A 44 -5.90 0.15 1.08
C TRP A 44 -4.86 0.92 0.26
N GLN A 45 -3.72 0.27 -0.02
CA GLN A 45 -2.63 0.90 -0.78
C GLN A 45 -3.03 1.15 -2.25
N ALA A 46 -3.72 0.23 -2.89
CA ALA A 46 -4.25 0.41 -4.25
C ALA A 46 -5.27 1.56 -4.30
N GLY A 47 -6.20 1.62 -3.33
CA GLY A 47 -7.18 2.70 -3.21
C GLY A 47 -6.52 4.05 -2.95
N SER A 48 -5.52 4.09 -2.07
CA SER A 48 -4.70 5.29 -1.82
C SER A 48 -3.97 5.75 -3.08
N ALA A 49 -3.39 4.83 -3.85
CA ALA A 49 -2.69 5.12 -5.10
C ALA A 49 -3.65 5.72 -6.13
N LEU A 50 -4.82 5.12 -6.28
CA LEU A 50 -5.88 5.57 -7.18
C LEU A 50 -6.37 6.97 -6.81
N GLN A 51 -6.65 7.19 -5.51
CA GLN A 51 -7.07 8.49 -5.01
C GLN A 51 -6.00 9.57 -5.28
N LEU A 52 -4.72 9.27 -5.06
CA LEU A 52 -3.62 10.20 -5.36
C LEU A 52 -3.50 10.50 -6.85
N ALA A 53 -3.64 9.50 -7.71
CA ALA A 53 -3.53 9.68 -9.15
C ALA A 53 -4.69 10.52 -9.70
N ILE A 54 -5.92 10.29 -9.25
CA ILE A 54 -7.11 10.95 -9.79
C ILE A 54 -7.35 12.32 -9.13
N ALA A 55 -7.34 12.40 -7.80
CA ALA A 55 -7.74 13.61 -7.10
C ALA A 55 -6.62 14.67 -7.02
N PHE A 56 -5.36 14.25 -7.22
CA PHE A 56 -4.20 15.12 -7.05
C PHE A 56 -3.24 15.08 -8.25
N ASP A 57 -3.63 14.45 -9.37
CA ASP A 57 -2.81 14.26 -10.58
C ASP A 57 -1.41 13.72 -10.29
N TYR A 58 -1.29 12.88 -9.25
CA TYR A 58 0.02 12.49 -8.73
C TYR A 58 0.62 11.33 -9.53
N LYS A 59 1.27 11.68 -10.65
CA LYS A 59 1.81 10.75 -11.67
C LYS A 59 2.71 9.65 -11.10
N GLN A 60 3.39 9.90 -9.99
CA GLN A 60 4.28 8.93 -9.35
C GLN A 60 3.55 7.68 -8.82
N ARG A 61 2.21 7.70 -8.73
CA ARG A 61 1.41 6.57 -8.22
C ARG A 61 0.88 5.63 -9.29
N HIS A 62 0.96 6.01 -10.57
CA HIS A 62 0.51 5.15 -11.67
C HIS A 62 1.21 3.79 -11.72
N PRO A 63 2.54 3.67 -11.50
CA PRO A 63 3.19 2.36 -11.51
C PRO A 63 2.59 1.39 -10.49
N PHE A 64 2.19 1.89 -9.32
CA PHE A 64 1.58 1.05 -8.29
C PHE A 64 0.16 0.62 -8.66
N ILE A 65 -0.63 1.51 -9.28
CA ILE A 65 -1.97 1.17 -9.79
C ILE A 65 -1.86 0.01 -10.80
N TRP A 66 -0.95 0.13 -11.77
CA TRP A 66 -0.73 -0.92 -12.76
C TRP A 66 -0.20 -2.21 -12.12
N ALA A 67 0.70 -2.11 -11.15
CA ALA A 67 1.22 -3.27 -10.44
C ALA A 67 0.11 -4.01 -9.68
N TYR A 68 -0.72 -3.31 -8.90
CA TYR A 68 -1.84 -3.94 -8.19
C TYR A 68 -2.87 -4.54 -9.14
N LEU A 69 -3.17 -3.87 -10.26
CA LEU A 69 -4.11 -4.38 -11.26
C LEU A 69 -3.58 -5.66 -11.93
N LEU A 70 -2.31 -5.65 -12.34
CA LEU A 70 -1.66 -6.81 -12.94
C LEU A 70 -1.60 -7.98 -11.94
N LEU A 71 -1.21 -7.71 -10.70
CA LEU A 71 -1.15 -8.73 -9.67
C LEU A 71 -2.53 -9.30 -9.34
N ALA A 72 -3.57 -8.47 -9.25
CA ALA A 72 -4.93 -8.94 -9.03
C ALA A 72 -5.43 -9.83 -10.19
N LEU A 73 -5.13 -9.46 -11.44
CA LEU A 73 -5.50 -10.23 -12.63
C LEU A 73 -4.77 -11.58 -12.70
N LEU A 74 -3.48 -11.60 -12.35
CA LEU A 74 -2.64 -12.81 -12.40
C LEU A 74 -2.78 -13.71 -11.17
N LEU A 75 -3.33 -13.19 -10.06
CA LEU A 75 -3.42 -13.93 -8.81
C LEU A 75 -4.15 -15.28 -8.93
N PRO A 76 -5.29 -15.44 -9.64
CA PRO A 76 -5.95 -16.74 -9.77
C PRO A 76 -5.05 -17.78 -10.44
N LEU A 77 -4.36 -17.39 -11.52
CA LEU A 77 -3.43 -18.25 -12.22
C LEU A 77 -2.24 -18.61 -11.33
N GLY A 78 -1.66 -17.63 -10.65
CA GLY A 78 -0.55 -17.86 -9.73
C GLY A 78 -0.93 -18.76 -8.55
N LEU A 79 -2.13 -18.59 -7.98
CA LEU A 79 -2.63 -19.46 -6.91
C LEU A 79 -2.82 -20.90 -7.40
N TYR A 80 -3.28 -21.07 -8.64
CA TYR A 80 -3.41 -22.40 -9.25
C TYR A 80 -2.05 -23.07 -9.48
N THR A 81 -1.03 -22.33 -9.94
CA THR A 81 0.27 -22.91 -10.32
C THR A 81 1.28 -22.98 -9.17
N TRP A 82 1.36 -21.95 -8.32
CA TRP A 82 2.39 -21.76 -7.30
C TRP A 82 1.83 -21.73 -5.88
N GLY A 83 0.50 -21.87 -5.72
CA GLY A 83 -0.14 -21.79 -4.43
C GLY A 83 0.11 -20.44 -3.75
N LEU A 84 0.40 -20.45 -2.44
CA LEU A 84 0.63 -19.22 -1.68
C LEU A 84 1.84 -18.42 -2.11
N TRP A 85 2.83 -19.03 -2.76
CA TRP A 85 4.00 -18.31 -3.24
C TRP A 85 3.64 -17.23 -4.25
N ALA A 86 2.49 -17.33 -4.91
CA ALA A 86 1.94 -16.28 -5.77
C ALA A 86 1.61 -14.97 -5.03
N LEU A 87 1.58 -14.97 -3.69
CA LEU A 87 1.42 -13.77 -2.86
C LEU A 87 2.74 -13.02 -2.62
N ALA A 88 3.90 -13.62 -2.90
CA ALA A 88 5.19 -12.97 -2.66
C ALA A 88 5.36 -11.66 -3.46
N PRO A 89 4.95 -11.57 -4.75
CA PRO A 89 4.94 -10.30 -5.48
C PRO A 89 4.07 -9.21 -4.83
N PHE A 90 2.95 -9.57 -4.18
CA PHE A 90 2.15 -8.60 -3.44
C PHE A 90 2.94 -8.02 -2.26
N GLY A 91 3.69 -8.85 -1.54
CA GLY A 91 4.57 -8.38 -0.47
C GLY A 91 5.59 -7.34 -0.97
N ILE A 92 6.21 -7.59 -2.13
CA ILE A 92 7.17 -6.66 -2.74
C ILE A 92 6.50 -5.32 -3.07
N VAL A 93 5.34 -5.34 -3.73
CA VAL A 93 4.62 -4.10 -4.10
C VAL A 93 4.15 -3.35 -2.85
N ILE A 94 3.68 -4.06 -1.83
CA ILE A 94 3.26 -3.49 -0.55
C ILE A 94 4.41 -2.74 0.13
N THR A 95 5.59 -3.37 0.21
CA THR A 95 6.78 -2.74 0.81
C THR A 95 7.26 -1.55 -0.03
N ALA A 96 7.24 -1.67 -1.35
CA ALA A 96 7.62 -0.58 -2.25
C ALA A 96 6.67 0.63 -2.12
N TYR A 97 5.35 0.38 -2.03
CA TYR A 97 4.35 1.43 -1.85
C TYR A 97 4.50 2.13 -0.49
N PHE A 98 4.72 1.34 0.58
CA PHE A 98 4.97 1.89 1.90
C PHE A 98 6.20 2.81 1.91
N ARG A 99 7.31 2.37 1.31
CA ARG A 99 8.53 3.18 1.18
C ARG A 99 8.28 4.47 0.42
N ALA A 100 7.53 4.42 -0.69
CA ALA A 100 7.17 5.62 -1.44
C ALA A 100 6.30 6.59 -0.61
N THR A 101 5.32 6.06 0.12
CA THR A 101 4.46 6.85 1.03
C THR A 101 5.26 7.51 2.14
N LEU A 102 6.19 6.80 2.76
CA LEU A 102 7.09 7.34 3.78
C LEU A 102 7.97 8.47 3.21
N ARG A 103 8.59 8.25 2.04
CA ARG A 103 9.43 9.24 1.37
C ARG A 103 8.66 10.53 1.08
N ASP A 104 7.46 10.40 0.54
CA ASP A 104 6.63 11.56 0.20
C ASP A 104 6.18 12.31 1.46
N THR A 105 5.83 11.58 2.52
CA THR A 105 5.47 12.19 3.81
C THR A 105 6.64 12.98 4.40
N LEU A 106 7.86 12.43 4.37
CA LEU A 106 9.07 13.11 4.84
C LEU A 106 9.38 14.35 3.98
N SER A 107 9.22 14.25 2.66
CA SER A 107 9.41 15.39 1.76
C SER A 107 8.43 16.52 2.04
N LEU A 108 7.16 16.22 2.35
CA LEU A 108 6.18 17.23 2.73
C LEU A 108 6.49 17.86 4.09
N LEU A 109 6.95 17.08 5.07
CA LEU A 109 7.33 17.58 6.40
C LEU A 109 8.50 18.58 6.35
N GLN A 110 9.36 18.48 5.35
CA GLN A 110 10.48 19.40 5.14
C GLN A 110 10.06 20.72 4.47
N ARG A 111 8.84 20.82 3.93
CA ARG A 111 8.36 22.05 3.29
C ARG A 111 7.99 23.11 4.33
N PRO A 112 8.11 24.41 4.03
CA PRO A 112 7.62 25.47 4.91
C PRO A 112 6.13 25.29 5.23
N ARG A 113 5.72 25.62 6.46
CA ARG A 113 4.35 25.40 6.96
C ARG A 113 3.26 26.04 6.10
N SER A 114 3.56 27.14 5.42
CA SER A 114 2.64 27.82 4.50
C SER A 114 2.17 26.94 3.33
N PHE A 115 2.88 25.84 3.01
CA PHE A 115 2.56 24.91 1.94
C PHE A 115 1.84 23.63 2.44
N TRP A 116 1.54 23.52 3.72
CA TRP A 116 0.96 22.28 4.28
C TRP A 116 -0.57 22.19 4.08
N ASP A 117 -1.23 23.33 3.99
CA ASP A 117 -2.69 23.47 3.90
C ASP A 117 -3.22 23.76 2.48
N LEU A 118 -2.31 23.96 1.52
CA LEU A 118 -2.60 24.14 0.08
C LEU A 118 -2.60 22.79 -0.65
#